data_AF-A0A918IPA0-F1
#
_entry.id   AF-A0A918IPA0-F1
#
_cell.length_a   1.000
_cell.length_b   1.000
_cell.length_c   1.000
_cell.angle_alpha   90.00
_cell.angle_beta   90.00
_cell.angle_gamma   90.00
#
_symmetry.space_group_name_H-M   'P 1'
#
loop_
_entity.id
_entity.type
_entity.pdbx_description
1 polymer ?
#
loop_
_entity_poly.entity_id
_entity_poly.type
_entity_poly.pdbx_seq_one_letter_code
_entity_poly.pdbx_strand_id
1 'polypeptide(L)'
;MCIHGGAGFGKTLAVNTCLRALEPGEDVRKITFRARPTARAVRYELFTALDLAGEPPRHPSEFDRLLKAALAERPRTFLVDEAQWLNGEACG
;
A
#
# COMPACT_ATOMS: atom_id res chain seq x y z
N MET A 1 -1.04 -12.10 -0.86
CA MET A 1 -0.02 -12.89 -1.58
C MET A 1 1.33 -12.21 -1.36
N CYS A 2 2.40 -12.95 -1.08
CA CYS A 2 3.75 -12.40 -0.88
C CYS A 2 4.69 -12.98 -1.94
N ILE A 3 5.48 -12.13 -2.60
CA ILE A 3 6.45 -12.56 -3.62
C ILE A 3 7.85 -12.17 -3.12
N HIS A 4 8.69 -13.18 -2.86
CA HIS A 4 10.04 -13.00 -2.33
C HIS A 4 11.10 -13.51 -3.32
N GLY A 5 12.28 -12.90 -3.29
CA GLY A 5 13.42 -13.23 -4.14
C GLY A 5 14.47 -12.11 -4.08
N GLY A 6 15.71 -12.37 -4.52
CA GLY A 6 16.79 -11.39 -4.45
C GLY A 6 16.48 -10.07 -5.20
N ALA A 7 17.23 -9.01 -4.90
CA ALA A 7 17.18 -7.78 -5.68
C ALA A 7 17.59 -8.06 -7.14
N GLY A 8 16.94 -7.40 -8.11
CA GLY A 8 17.25 -7.58 -9.53
C GLY A 8 16.62 -8.81 -10.22
N PHE A 9 15.93 -9.70 -9.50
CA PHE A 9 15.24 -10.87 -10.09
C PHE A 9 13.91 -10.54 -10.79
N GLY A 10 13.66 -9.26 -11.11
CA GLY A 10 12.49 -8.86 -11.88
C GLY A 10 11.14 -8.99 -11.18
N LYS A 11 11.06 -9.16 -9.85
CA LYS A 11 9.79 -9.30 -9.11
C LYS A 11 8.81 -8.16 -9.40
N THR A 12 9.29 -6.92 -9.31
CA THR A 12 8.50 -5.72 -9.61
C THR A 12 8.05 -5.69 -11.07
N LEU A 13 8.89 -6.14 -12.00
CA LEU A 13 8.56 -6.21 -13.42
C LEU A 13 7.49 -7.28 -13.68
N ALA A 14 7.67 -8.49 -13.14
CA ALA A 14 6.73 -9.60 -13.28
C ALA A 14 5.34 -9.22 -12.74
N VAL A 15 5.29 -8.61 -11.56
CA VAL A 15 4.03 -8.16 -10.96
C VAL A 15 3.37 -7.07 -11.80
N ASN A 16 4.13 -6.06 -12.24
CA ASN A 16 3.58 -5.01 -13.11
C ASN A 16 3.04 -5.58 -14.44
N THR A 17 3.71 -6.57 -15.03
CA THR A 17 3.26 -7.22 -16.27
C THR A 17 1.99 -8.04 -16.05
N CYS A 18 1.90 -8.79 -14.95
CA CYS A 18 0.69 -9.53 -14.60
C CYS A 18 -0.49 -8.60 -14.29
N LEU A 19 -0.26 -7.50 -13.57
CA LEU A 19 -1.31 -6.51 -13.28
C LEU A 19 -1.81 -5.84 -14.56
N ARG A 20 -0.91 -5.46 -15.48
CA ARG A 20 -1.30 -4.93 -16.80
C ARG A 20 -2.13 -5.91 -17.64
N ALA A 21 -1.98 -7.22 -17.44
CA ALA A 21 -2.80 -8.22 -18.12
C ALA A 21 -4.20 -8.39 -17.48
N LEU A 22 -4.38 -7.96 -16.23
CA LEU A 22 -5.65 -7.95 -15.50
C LEU A 22 -6.44 -6.64 -15.67
N GLU A 23 -5.77 -5.57 -16.14
CA GLU A 23 -6.33 -4.24 -16.36
C GLU A 23 -7.10 -4.16 -17.69
N PRO A 24 -8.38 -4.55 -17.68
CA PRO A 24 -9.35 -3.47 -17.77
C PRO A 24 -10.31 -3.37 -16.58
N GLY A 25 -10.23 -4.27 -15.58
CA GLY A 25 -11.28 -4.43 -14.57
C GLY A 25 -10.92 -4.13 -13.11
N GLU A 26 -9.64 -4.07 -12.73
CA GLU A 26 -9.22 -3.95 -11.33
C GLU A 26 -8.67 -2.55 -10.99
N ASP A 27 -9.06 -2.00 -9.83
CA ASP A 27 -8.49 -0.77 -9.26
C ASP A 27 -7.23 -1.16 -8.48
N VAL A 28 -6.08 -1.14 -9.17
CA VAL A 28 -4.77 -1.52 -8.63
C VAL A 28 -4.00 -0.27 -8.20
N ARG A 29 -3.54 -0.23 -6.94
CA ARG A 29 -2.71 0.86 -6.40
C ARG A 29 -1.34 0.33 -5.96
N LYS A 30 -0.26 0.92 -6.49
CA LYS A 30 1.12 0.58 -6.11
C LYS A 30 1.63 1.51 -5.02
N ILE A 31 2.15 0.91 -3.94
CA ILE A 31 2.79 1.60 -2.81
C ILE A 31 4.21 1.09 -2.68
N THR A 32 5.18 1.97 -2.43
CA THR A 32 6.60 1.61 -2.33
C THR A 32 7.19 2.22 -1.06
N PHE A 33 7.74 1.39 -0.18
CA PHE A 33 8.39 1.86 1.04
C PHE A 33 9.91 1.97 0.83
N ARG A 34 10.43 3.19 0.78
CA ARG A 34 11.85 3.44 0.45
C ARG A 34 12.82 3.27 1.64
N ALA A 35 12.31 3.21 2.87
CA ALA A 35 13.04 3.03 4.13
C ALA A 35 12.07 2.52 5.20
N ARG A 36 12.55 2.12 6.40
CA ARG A 36 11.71 1.75 7.58
C ARG A 36 10.63 2.81 7.80
N PRO A 37 9.40 2.62 7.29
CA PRO A 37 8.40 3.66 7.34
C PRO A 37 7.78 3.60 8.72
N THR A 38 7.57 4.76 9.34
CA THR A 38 6.80 4.82 10.58
C THR A 38 5.34 4.44 10.30
N ALA A 39 4.61 3.99 11.31
CA ALA A 39 3.16 3.73 11.20
C ALA A 39 2.41 4.94 10.59
N ARG A 40 2.85 6.16 10.93
CA ARG A 40 2.34 7.40 10.35
C ARG A 40 2.65 7.49 8.86
N ALA A 41 3.89 7.27 8.44
CA ALA A 41 4.25 7.32 7.02
C ALA A 41 3.43 6.31 6.20
N VAL A 42 3.24 5.09 6.71
CA VAL A 42 2.39 4.06 6.05
C VAL A 42 0.96 4.55 5.86
N ARG A 43 0.36 5.13 6.90
CA ARG A 43 -1.00 5.71 6.83
C ARG A 43 -1.09 6.82 5.78
N TYR A 44 -0.09 7.69 5.69
CA TYR A 44 -0.04 8.75 4.69
C TYR A 44 0.08 8.21 3.27
N GLU A 45 0.98 7.25 3.03
CA GLU A 45 1.11 6.59 1.72
C GLU A 45 -0.20 5.92 1.31
N LEU A 46 -0.90 5.27 2.24
CA LEU A 46 -2.22 4.69 1.97
C LEU A 46 -3.28 5.76 1.67
N PHE A 47 -3.31 6.86 2.42
CA PHE A 47 -4.23 7.98 2.18
C PHE A 47 -4.06 8.55 0.77
N THR A 48 -2.82 8.80 0.36
CA THR A 48 -2.49 9.30 -0.98
C THR A 48 -2.77 8.25 -2.05
N ALA A 49 -2.40 6.99 -1.82
CA ALA A 49 -2.64 5.90 -2.77
C ALA A 49 -4.14 5.60 -2.96
N LEU A 50 -4.98 5.94 -1.99
CA LEU A 50 -6.43 5.83 -2.07
C LEU A 50 -7.12 7.06 -2.67
N ASP A 51 -6.38 8.14 -2.91
CA ASP A 51 -6.90 9.43 -3.38
C ASP A 51 -8.04 9.95 -2.49
N LEU A 52 -7.85 9.86 -1.17
CA LEU A 52 -8.86 10.30 -0.21
C LEU A 52 -8.93 11.83 -0.15
N ALA A 53 -10.15 12.36 -0.18
CA ALA A 53 -10.38 13.79 -0.07
C ALA A 53 -10.13 14.30 1.36
N GLY A 54 -9.67 15.55 1.45
CA GLY A 54 -9.49 16.26 2.71
C GLY A 54 -8.07 16.19 3.28
N GLU A 55 -7.93 16.55 4.54
CA GLU A 55 -6.65 16.49 5.25
C GLU A 55 -6.49 15.17 6.02
N PRO A 56 -5.26 14.61 6.05
CA PRO A 56 -4.96 13.41 6.82
C PRO A 56 -5.18 13.66 8.33
N PRO A 57 -5.93 12.77 9.02
CA PRO A 57 -6.19 12.94 10.45
C PRO A 57 -4.92 13.03 11.31
N ARG A 58 -4.99 13.81 12.39
CA ARG A 58 -3.87 13.94 13.33
C ARG A 58 -3.77 12.76 14.29
N HIS A 59 -4.91 12.18 14.66
CA HIS A 59 -5.00 11.07 15.60
C HIS A 59 -4.92 9.71 14.88
N PRO A 60 -4.05 8.78 15.35
CA PRO A 60 -3.88 7.46 14.71
C PRO A 60 -5.18 6.68 14.56
N SER A 61 -6.03 6.68 15.60
CA SER A 61 -7.30 5.93 15.60
C SER A 61 -8.30 6.44 14.57
N GLU A 62 -8.38 7.76 14.38
CA GLU A 62 -9.23 8.37 13.35
C GLU A 62 -8.71 8.06 11.95
N PHE A 63 -7.39 8.10 11.78
CA PHE A 63 -6.73 7.74 10.54
C PHE A 63 -7.04 6.28 10.17
N ASP A 64 -6.87 5.35 11.10
CA ASP A 64 -7.14 3.93 10.88
C ASP A 64 -8.62 3.69 10.56
N ARG A 65 -9.53 4.43 11.18
CA ARG A 65 -10.97 4.36 10.88
C ARG A 65 -11.28 4.86 9.46
N LEU A 66 -10.67 5.97 9.04
CA LEU A 66 -10.83 6.52 7.70
C LEU A 66 -10.33 5.54 6.64
N LEU A 67 -9.12 5.00 6.81
CA LEU A 67 -8.56 4.03 5.87
C LEU A 67 -9.42 2.77 5.80
N LYS A 68 -9.87 2.24 6.93
CA LYS A 68 -10.77 1.07 6.96
C LYS A 68 -12.09 1.34 6.25
N ALA A 69 -12.71 2.51 6.46
CA ALA A 69 -13.94 2.87 5.77
C ALA A 69 -13.73 2.95 4.25
N ALA A 70 -12.68 3.64 3.81
CA ALA A 70 -12.36 3.76 2.39
C ALA A 70 -12.04 2.41 1.72
N LEU A 71 -11.41 1.48 2.45
CA LEU A 71 -11.12 0.12 1.98
C LEU A 71 -12.38 -0.77 1.95
N ALA A 72 -13.38 -0.49 2.77
CA ALA A 72 -14.63 -1.24 2.82
C ALA A 72 -15.59 -0.87 1.68
N GLU A 73 -15.52 0.36 1.16
CA GLU A 73 -16.39 0.84 0.08
C GLU A 73 -16.19 0.07 -1.24
N ARG A 74 -14.94 -0.32 -1.54
CA ARG A 74 -14.62 -1.05 -2.76
C ARG A 74 -13.42 -1.98 -2.55
N PRO A 75 -13.50 -3.25 -2.98
CA PRO A 75 -12.33 -4.12 -2.98
C PRO A 75 -11.25 -3.54 -3.92
N ARG A 76 -10.03 -3.41 -3.39
CA ARG A 76 -8.87 -2.84 -4.09
C ARG A 76 -7.66 -3.74 -3.92
N THR A 77 -6.82 -3.79 -4.95
CA THR A 77 -5.57 -4.56 -4.92
C THR A 77 -4.41 -3.61 -4.60
N PHE A 78 -3.76 -3.82 -3.45
CA PHE A 78 -2.54 -3.09 -3.10
C PHE A 78 -1.30 -3.91 -3.41
N LEU A 79 -0.41 -3.31 -4.20
CA LEU A 79 0.94 -3.82 -4.36
C LEU A 79 1.87 -3.07 -3.43
N VAL A 80 2.40 -3.76 -2.42
CA VAL A 80 3.42 -3.21 -1.52
C VAL A 80 4.80 -3.69 -1.95
N ASP A 81 5.63 -2.76 -2.41
CA ASP A 81 7.03 -3.01 -2.75
C ASP A 81 7.94 -2.72 -1.53
N GLU A 82 9.04 -3.49 -1.42
CA GLU A 82 10.01 -3.40 -0.32
C GLU A 82 9.39 -3.54 1.10
N ALA A 83 8.40 -4.43 1.23
CA ALA A 83 7.62 -4.64 2.46
C ALA A 83 8.46 -5.06 3.69
N GLN A 84 9.69 -5.53 3.51
CA GLN A 84 10.59 -5.85 4.63
C GLN A 84 10.91 -4.66 5.53
N TRP A 85 10.61 -3.44 5.06
CA TRP A 85 10.75 -2.24 5.87
C TRP A 85 9.61 -2.04 6.87
N LEU A 86 8.47 -2.71 6.71
CA LEU A 86 7.28 -2.63 7.59
C LEU A 86 7.41 -3.39 8.93
N ASN A 87 8.60 -3.87 9.31
CA ASN A 87 8.78 -4.68 10.52
C ASN A 87 8.21 -4.01 11.79
N GLY A 88 7.82 -4.84 12.76
CA GLY A 88 6.78 -4.62 13.80
C GLY A 88 6.75 -3.33 14.63
N GLU A 89 7.71 -2.42 14.50
CA GLU A 89 7.65 -1.07 15.05
C GLU A 89 6.60 -0.18 14.34
N ALA A 90 6.25 -0.48 13.08
CA ALA A 90 5.24 0.25 12.33
C ALA A 90 3.78 -0.18 12.62
N CYS A 91 3.57 -1.26 13.38
CA CYS A 91 2.24 -1.79 13.75
C CYS A 91 1.84 -1.50 15.21
N GLY A 92 2.60 -0.67 15.92
CA GLY A 92 2.30 -0.20 17.28
C GLY A 92 1.31 0.96 17.33
#